data_AF-A0A3S4J4T7-F1
#
_entry.id   AF-A0A3S4J4T7-F1
#
_cell.length_a   1.000
_cell.length_b   1.000
_cell.length_c   1.000
_cell.angle_alpha   90.00
_cell.angle_beta   90.00
_cell.angle_gamma   90.00
#
_symmetry.space_group_name_H-M   'P 1'
#
loop_
_entity.id
_entity.type
_entity.pdbx_description
1 polymer ?
#
loop_
_entity_poly.entity_id
_entity_poly.type
_entity_poly.pdbx_seq_one_letter_code
_entity_poly.pdbx_strand_id
1 'polypeptide(L)'
;MVSFMLHRGKDLTIMHCVAEYPTPDDHLHLARIKTLRQQYAGVRIGYSTHEDPDLMEPIMLAVAQGATVFEKHVGLPTDQYGINNYSANPEQVRRWLAAAARALAMLGDGEDDVVSETEQASLRSLRRGVFATRPVAAGEALTADNVSFAFPPVEGQLTANEWSKYVRYTAKTPIAADAPVMAADLEPVNLRDKVQKAVEAVKALFKRARSWCRAVPSWKSPTITAWSISTNTG
;
A
#
# COMPACT_ATOMS: atom_id res chain seq x y z
N MET A 1 16.93 13.07 -30.50
CA MET A 1 17.69 11.81 -30.66
C MET A 1 16.84 10.57 -30.37
N VAL A 2 16.20 10.45 -29.19
CA VAL A 2 15.37 9.28 -28.84
C VAL A 2 14.28 8.97 -29.89
N SER A 3 13.42 9.95 -30.20
CA SER A 3 12.37 9.80 -31.23
C SER A 3 12.91 9.37 -32.59
N PHE A 4 14.08 9.90 -33.00
CA PHE A 4 14.73 9.54 -34.27
C PHE A 4 15.15 8.06 -34.32
N MET A 5 15.70 7.54 -33.22
CA MET A 5 16.14 6.15 -33.11
C MET A 5 14.94 5.20 -33.04
N LEU A 6 13.94 5.53 -32.22
CA LEU A 6 12.73 4.71 -32.07
C LEU A 6 11.91 4.63 -33.37
N HIS A 7 11.78 5.75 -34.09
CA HIS A 7 11.11 5.77 -35.41
C HIS A 7 11.80 4.86 -36.44
N ARG A 8 13.09 4.56 -36.25
CA ARG A 8 13.87 3.66 -37.11
C ARG A 8 13.94 2.24 -36.58
N GLY A 9 13.13 1.90 -35.57
CA GLY A 9 13.07 0.58 -34.98
C GLY A 9 14.38 0.14 -34.35
N LYS A 10 15.18 1.08 -33.81
CA LYS A 10 16.42 0.74 -33.10
C LYS A 10 16.13 0.40 -31.64
N ASP A 11 16.73 -0.69 -31.16
CA ASP A 11 16.80 -0.99 -29.73
C ASP A 11 17.74 0.02 -29.07
N LEU A 12 17.22 0.79 -28.13
CA LEU A 12 17.88 1.92 -27.50
C LEU A 12 17.89 1.72 -25.98
N THR A 13 19.05 1.97 -25.37
CA THR A 13 19.19 2.16 -23.93
C THR A 13 19.62 3.60 -23.66
N ILE A 14 19.04 4.23 -22.64
CA ILE A 14 19.42 5.57 -22.19
C ILE A 14 20.11 5.45 -20.84
N MET A 15 21.31 5.99 -20.71
CA MET A 15 22.10 5.96 -19.48
C MET A 15 21.97 7.30 -18.74
N HIS A 16 21.58 7.26 -17.46
CA HIS A 16 21.86 8.37 -16.53
C HIS A 16 23.36 8.41 -16.25
N CYS A 17 23.94 9.61 -16.26
CA CYS A 17 25.34 9.84 -15.97
C CYS A 17 25.56 11.30 -15.56
N VAL A 18 26.60 11.54 -14.76
CA VAL A 18 27.08 12.88 -14.39
C VAL A 18 28.51 13.02 -14.88
N ALA A 19 28.79 14.08 -15.64
CA ALA A 19 30.09 14.30 -16.27
C ALA A 19 31.10 14.98 -15.32
N GLU A 20 31.25 14.43 -14.11
CA GLU A 20 32.19 14.88 -13.07
C GLU A 20 33.08 13.69 -12.67
N TYR A 21 34.40 13.88 -12.58
CA TYR A 21 35.38 12.79 -12.50
C TYR A 21 36.36 13.00 -11.33
N PRO A 22 36.15 12.38 -10.15
CA PRO A 22 34.98 11.60 -9.77
C PRO A 22 33.78 12.50 -9.47
N THR A 23 32.59 11.93 -9.53
CA THR A 23 31.35 12.61 -9.16
C THR A 23 31.17 12.57 -7.63
N PRO A 24 31.04 13.72 -6.93
CA PRO A 24 30.70 13.75 -5.51
C PRO A 24 29.33 13.12 -5.20
N ASP A 25 29.17 12.55 -4.01
CA ASP A 25 27.97 11.81 -3.58
C ASP A 25 26.67 12.63 -3.73
N ASP A 26 26.71 13.90 -3.36
CA ASP A 26 25.58 14.84 -3.45
C ASP A 26 25.24 15.26 -4.89
N HIS A 27 26.15 15.02 -5.83
CA HIS A 27 25.99 15.32 -7.25
C HIS A 27 25.52 14.12 -8.09
N LEU A 28 25.54 12.88 -7.55
CA LEU A 28 25.17 11.66 -8.30
C LEU A 28 23.77 11.72 -8.93
N HIS A 29 22.84 12.47 -8.33
CA HIS A 29 21.51 12.78 -8.87
C HIS A 29 20.71 11.55 -9.35
N LEU A 30 20.78 10.43 -8.61
CA LEU A 30 20.20 9.15 -9.01
C LEU A 30 18.67 9.17 -9.21
N ALA A 31 17.96 10.15 -8.63
CA ALA A 31 16.53 10.37 -8.90
C ALA A 31 16.23 10.57 -10.39
N ARG A 32 17.22 11.03 -11.19
CA ARG A 32 17.10 11.20 -12.63
C ARG A 32 16.81 9.89 -13.37
N ILE A 33 17.25 8.74 -12.86
CA ILE A 33 16.95 7.40 -13.40
C ILE A 33 15.43 7.20 -13.46
N LYS A 34 14.73 7.46 -12.35
CA LYS A 34 13.26 7.37 -12.28
C LYS A 34 12.59 8.35 -13.24
N THR A 35 13.09 9.58 -13.30
CA THR A 35 12.56 10.59 -14.24
C THR A 35 12.70 10.12 -15.70
N LEU A 36 13.86 9.58 -16.10
CA LEU A 36 14.08 9.06 -17.45
C LEU A 36 13.14 7.88 -17.75
N ARG A 37 12.93 6.98 -16.78
CA ARG A 37 12.00 5.84 -16.91
C ARG A 37 10.57 6.29 -17.15
N GLN A 38 10.12 7.31 -16.44
CA GLN A 38 8.79 7.91 -16.62
C GLN A 38 8.67 8.65 -17.96
N GLN A 39 9.73 9.32 -18.41
CA GLN A 39 9.75 10.08 -19.66
C GLN A 39 9.77 9.19 -20.91
N TYR A 40 10.45 8.04 -20.85
CA TYR A 40 10.69 7.17 -22.00
C TYR A 40 10.17 5.75 -21.75
N ALA A 41 8.85 5.62 -21.64
CA ALA A 41 8.18 4.33 -21.51
C ALA A 41 8.57 3.38 -22.66
N GLY A 42 8.90 2.13 -22.33
CA GLY A 42 9.34 1.12 -23.30
C GLY A 42 10.81 1.22 -23.73
N VAL A 43 11.58 2.17 -23.19
CA VAL A 43 13.03 2.27 -23.42
C VAL A 43 13.78 1.79 -22.19
N ARG A 44 14.82 0.97 -22.37
CA ARG A 44 15.68 0.54 -21.26
C ARG A 44 16.45 1.73 -20.69
N ILE A 45 16.44 1.88 -19.37
CA ILE A 45 17.19 2.91 -18.66
C ILE A 45 18.33 2.26 -17.90
N GLY A 46 19.52 2.83 -17.98
CA GLY A 46 20.69 2.38 -17.25
C GLY A 46 21.36 3.50 -16.46
N TYR A 47 22.46 3.15 -15.82
CA TYR A 47 23.29 4.03 -15.01
C TYR A 47 24.76 3.85 -15.37
N SER A 48 25.40 4.92 -15.82
CA SER A 48 26.82 5.00 -16.10
C SER A 48 27.45 5.95 -15.09
N THR A 49 28.48 5.50 -14.38
CA THR A 49 28.98 6.20 -13.19
C THR A 49 30.47 6.54 -13.23
N HIS A 50 30.78 7.67 -12.60
CA HIS A 50 32.12 8.16 -12.28
C HIS A 50 32.26 8.40 -10.77
N GLU A 51 31.43 7.75 -9.96
CA GLU A 51 31.51 7.76 -8.50
C GLU A 51 32.84 7.21 -7.98
N ASP A 52 33.12 7.46 -6.70
CA ASP A 52 34.23 6.81 -6.00
C ASP A 52 34.12 5.27 -6.13
N PRO A 53 35.19 4.57 -6.54
CA PRO A 53 35.17 3.13 -6.77
C PRO A 53 34.84 2.29 -5.51
N ASP A 54 34.99 2.84 -4.30
CA ASP A 54 34.67 2.15 -3.04
C ASP A 54 33.21 2.27 -2.60
N LEU A 55 32.42 3.12 -3.26
CA LEU A 55 30.98 3.25 -3.00
C LEU A 55 30.17 2.09 -3.61
N MET A 56 29.28 1.54 -2.79
CA MET A 56 28.46 0.37 -3.14
C MET A 56 26.96 0.67 -3.10
N GLU A 57 26.58 1.73 -2.40
CA GLU A 57 25.23 2.22 -2.25
C GLU A 57 24.64 2.78 -3.54
N PRO A 58 25.38 3.54 -4.39
CA PRO A 58 24.81 4.10 -5.61
C PRO A 58 24.26 3.06 -6.58
N ILE A 59 24.93 1.91 -6.74
CA ILE A 59 24.44 0.83 -7.58
C ILE A 59 23.18 0.19 -7.01
N MET A 60 23.09 0.02 -5.68
CA MET A 60 21.86 -0.48 -5.04
C MET A 60 20.69 0.48 -5.26
N LEU A 61 20.94 1.78 -5.13
CA LEU A 61 19.95 2.83 -5.39
C LEU A 61 19.54 2.85 -6.86
N ALA A 62 20.48 2.73 -7.79
CA ALA A 62 20.19 2.68 -9.22
C ALA A 62 19.33 1.47 -9.59
N VAL A 63 19.63 0.28 -9.03
CA VAL A 63 18.81 -0.93 -9.15
C VAL A 63 17.40 -0.67 -8.59
N ALA A 64 17.28 -0.10 -7.39
CA ALA A 64 15.98 0.22 -6.77
C ALA A 64 15.16 1.25 -7.57
N GLN A 65 15.82 2.14 -8.31
CA GLN A 65 15.16 3.08 -9.22
C GLN A 65 14.78 2.44 -10.57
N GLY A 66 15.07 1.16 -10.78
CA GLY A 66 14.71 0.39 -11.97
C GLY A 66 15.65 0.59 -13.16
N ALA A 67 16.92 0.96 -12.93
CA ALA A 67 17.94 0.85 -13.96
C ALA A 67 18.22 -0.64 -14.26
N THR A 68 18.46 -0.97 -15.52
CA THR A 68 18.67 -2.36 -15.99
C THR A 68 19.99 -2.58 -16.73
N VAL A 69 20.75 -1.51 -16.96
CA VAL A 69 22.08 -1.54 -17.57
C VAL A 69 23.01 -0.70 -16.70
N PHE A 70 24.22 -1.19 -16.44
CA PHE A 70 25.15 -0.53 -15.54
C PHE A 70 26.54 -0.47 -16.17
N GLU A 71 27.20 0.68 -16.03
CA GLU A 71 28.53 0.94 -16.57
C GLU A 71 29.38 1.63 -15.49
N LYS A 72 30.61 1.14 -15.30
CA LYS A 72 31.60 1.71 -14.38
C LYS A 72 32.99 1.58 -15.01
N HIS A 73 33.82 2.59 -14.85
CA HIS A 73 35.21 2.50 -15.31
C HIS A 73 35.96 1.43 -14.51
N VAL A 74 36.86 0.71 -15.18
CA VAL A 74 37.69 -0.33 -14.56
C VAL A 74 39.16 -0.13 -14.92
N GLY A 75 40.05 -0.47 -13.99
CA GLY A 75 41.49 -0.41 -14.20
C GLY A 75 42.21 -1.48 -13.39
N LEU A 76 43.31 -2.02 -13.94
CA LEU A 76 44.17 -2.94 -13.22
C LEU A 76 45.45 -2.18 -12.81
N PRO A 77 45.58 -1.76 -11.53
CA PRO A 77 46.81 -1.13 -11.09
C PRO A 77 47.98 -2.12 -11.13
N THR A 78 49.15 -1.63 -11.52
CA THR A 78 50.42 -2.38 -11.50
C THR A 78 51.49 -1.54 -10.84
N ASP A 79 52.67 -2.11 -10.57
CA ASP A 79 53.81 -1.37 -10.02
C ASP A 79 54.25 -0.19 -10.91
N GLN A 80 53.92 -0.24 -12.21
CA GLN A 80 54.28 0.78 -13.19
C GLN A 80 53.13 1.74 -13.53
N TYR A 81 51.88 1.32 -13.37
CA TYR A 81 50.69 2.08 -13.77
C TYR A 81 49.68 2.16 -12.63
N GLY A 82 49.47 3.38 -12.12
CA GLY A 82 48.41 3.68 -11.16
C GLY A 82 47.01 3.64 -11.79
N ILE A 83 45.99 3.71 -10.95
CA ILE A 83 44.58 3.83 -11.34
C ILE A 83 44.10 5.26 -11.05
N ASN A 84 43.20 5.79 -11.89
CA ASN A 84 42.57 7.08 -11.60
C ASN A 84 41.55 6.94 -10.45
N ASN A 85 41.03 8.07 -9.98
CA ASN A 85 40.16 8.16 -8.81
C ASN A 85 38.68 7.82 -9.07
N TYR A 86 38.32 7.37 -10.28
CA TYR A 86 36.94 7.01 -10.64
C TYR A 86 36.83 5.62 -11.32
N SER A 87 37.94 4.87 -11.42
CA SER A 87 37.96 3.51 -11.96
C SER A 87 38.06 2.49 -10.83
N ALA A 88 37.28 1.42 -10.93
CA ALA A 88 37.32 0.30 -9.99
C ALA A 88 38.39 -0.73 -10.38
N ASN A 89 39.12 -1.22 -9.40
CA ASN A 89 39.96 -2.40 -9.56
C ASN A 89 39.11 -3.70 -9.55
N PRO A 90 39.67 -4.87 -9.89
CA PRO A 90 38.90 -6.12 -9.94
C PRO A 90 38.16 -6.50 -8.65
N GLU A 91 38.75 -6.21 -7.48
CA GLU A 91 38.11 -6.48 -6.18
C GLU A 91 36.93 -5.53 -5.94
N GLN A 92 37.10 -4.25 -6.27
CA GLN A 92 36.02 -3.26 -6.20
C GLN A 92 34.88 -3.58 -7.16
N VAL A 93 35.17 -4.06 -8.38
CA VAL A 93 34.14 -4.55 -9.32
C VAL A 93 33.37 -5.73 -8.72
N ARG A 94 34.07 -6.68 -8.09
CA ARG A 94 33.41 -7.82 -7.42
C ARG A 94 32.48 -7.34 -6.31
N ARG A 95 32.91 -6.39 -5.48
CA ARG A 95 32.08 -5.78 -4.43
C ARG A 95 30.88 -5.05 -5.02
N TRP A 96 31.06 -4.32 -6.12
CA TRP A 96 30.01 -3.57 -6.81
C TRP A 96 28.92 -4.50 -7.38
N LEU A 97 29.32 -5.62 -7.98
CA LEU A 97 28.37 -6.65 -8.45
C LEU A 97 27.68 -7.37 -7.29
N ALA A 98 28.39 -7.65 -6.19
CA ALA A 98 27.80 -8.23 -4.98
C ALA A 98 26.75 -7.29 -4.37
N ALA A 99 27.00 -5.98 -4.40
CA ALA A 99 26.05 -4.96 -3.97
C ALA A 99 24.79 -4.94 -4.82
N ALA A 100 24.92 -5.00 -6.16
CA ALA A 100 23.78 -5.11 -7.07
C ALA A 100 22.96 -6.40 -6.81
N ALA A 101 23.63 -7.54 -6.65
CA ALA A 101 22.98 -8.82 -6.33
C ALA A 101 22.24 -8.78 -4.99
N ARG A 102 22.86 -8.15 -3.98
CA ARG A 102 22.23 -7.93 -2.67
C ARG A 102 20.99 -7.05 -2.79
N ALA A 103 21.05 -5.97 -3.57
CA ALA A 103 19.90 -5.09 -3.80
C ALA A 103 18.73 -5.85 -4.45
N LEU A 104 18.99 -6.67 -5.46
CA LEU A 104 17.96 -7.50 -6.09
C LEU A 104 17.31 -8.45 -5.08
N ALA A 105 18.12 -9.12 -4.25
CA ALA A 105 17.59 -10.01 -3.21
C ALA A 105 16.76 -9.26 -2.16
N MET A 106 17.15 -8.03 -1.80
CA MET A 106 16.42 -7.20 -0.84
C MET A 106 15.14 -6.60 -1.41
N LEU A 107 15.11 -6.27 -2.69
CA LEU A 107 13.93 -5.74 -3.37
C LEU A 107 12.84 -6.80 -3.53
N GLY A 108 13.23 -8.07 -3.68
CA GLY A 108 12.31 -9.15 -3.94
C GLY A 108 11.60 -8.99 -5.29
N ASP A 109 10.44 -9.62 -5.42
CA ASP A 109 9.55 -9.45 -6.56
C ASP A 109 8.36 -8.57 -6.17
N GLY A 110 8.15 -7.48 -6.90
CA GLY A 110 7.04 -6.56 -6.65
C GLY A 110 5.68 -7.07 -7.13
N GLU A 111 5.65 -8.18 -7.86
CA GLU A 111 4.42 -8.86 -8.28
C GLU A 111 3.98 -9.98 -7.32
N ASP A 112 4.79 -10.28 -6.29
CA ASP A 112 4.50 -11.37 -5.35
C ASP A 112 3.57 -10.89 -4.22
N ASP A 113 2.32 -11.35 -4.26
CA ASP A 113 1.31 -11.13 -3.21
C ASP A 113 1.31 -12.24 -2.14
N VAL A 114 2.28 -13.18 -2.18
CA VAL A 114 2.31 -14.32 -1.25
C VAL A 114 2.79 -13.89 0.13
N VAL A 115 1.91 -14.06 1.13
CA VAL A 115 2.24 -13.83 2.54
C VAL A 115 2.83 -15.10 3.15
N SER A 116 4.02 -14.99 3.74
CA SER A 116 4.70 -16.10 4.41
C SER A 116 3.87 -16.72 5.53
N GLU A 117 3.91 -18.05 5.69
CA GLU A 117 3.29 -18.76 6.82
C GLU A 117 3.75 -18.21 8.18
N THR A 118 5.02 -17.82 8.28
CA THR A 118 5.59 -17.23 9.51
C THR A 118 4.95 -15.87 9.81
N GLU A 119 4.72 -15.06 8.78
CA GLU A 119 4.04 -13.78 8.92
C GLU A 119 2.57 -14.00 9.31
N GLN A 120 1.87 -14.94 8.68
CA GLN A 120 0.47 -15.25 9.03
C GLN A 120 0.33 -15.70 10.49
N ALA A 121 1.22 -16.58 10.96
CA ALA A 121 1.24 -17.05 12.34
C ALA A 121 1.56 -15.90 13.32
N SER A 122 2.55 -15.06 13.00
CA SER A 122 2.93 -13.89 13.82
C SER A 122 1.83 -12.84 13.89
N LEU A 123 1.19 -12.56 12.76
CA LEU A 123 0.03 -11.66 12.71
C LEU A 123 -1.11 -12.24 13.54
N ARG A 124 -1.38 -13.54 13.47
CA ARG A 124 -2.44 -14.18 14.27
C ARG A 124 -2.12 -14.10 15.76
N SER A 125 -0.89 -14.42 16.18
CA SER A 125 -0.53 -14.44 17.60
C SER A 125 -0.71 -13.07 18.27
N LEU A 126 -0.53 -11.98 17.52
CA LEU A 126 -0.70 -10.59 17.99
C LEU A 126 -2.12 -10.03 17.81
N ARG A 127 -3.07 -10.78 17.24
CA ARG A 127 -4.47 -10.34 17.15
C ARG A 127 -5.14 -10.40 18.52
N ARG A 128 -6.23 -9.67 18.66
CA ARG A 128 -7.14 -9.84 19.80
C ARG A 128 -8.16 -10.92 19.46
N GLY A 129 -8.27 -11.95 20.28
CA GLY A 129 -9.35 -12.94 20.25
C GLY A 129 -10.63 -12.38 20.88
N VAL A 130 -11.77 -12.95 20.50
CA VAL A 130 -13.08 -12.68 21.11
C VAL A 130 -13.29 -13.64 22.28
N PHE A 131 -13.54 -13.11 23.47
CA PHE A 131 -13.82 -13.89 24.69
C PHE A 131 -15.22 -13.56 25.18
N ALA A 132 -15.93 -14.55 25.71
CA ALA A 132 -17.23 -14.32 26.34
C ALA A 132 -17.03 -13.64 27.71
N THR A 133 -17.80 -12.61 28.04
CA THR A 133 -17.73 -11.95 29.37
C THR A 133 -18.73 -12.53 30.37
N ARG A 134 -19.66 -13.36 29.89
CA ARG A 134 -20.67 -14.07 30.67
C ARG A 134 -21.05 -15.36 29.95
N PRO A 135 -21.76 -16.29 30.60
CA PRO A 135 -22.27 -17.47 29.92
C PRO A 135 -23.21 -17.06 28.77
N VAL A 136 -23.03 -17.69 27.60
CA VAL A 136 -23.85 -17.51 26.39
C VAL A 136 -24.53 -18.84 26.09
N ALA A 137 -25.87 -18.84 26.05
CA ALA A 137 -26.62 -20.06 25.79
C ALA A 137 -26.59 -20.47 24.30
N ALA A 138 -26.85 -21.74 24.01
CA ALA A 138 -27.08 -22.17 22.62
C ALA A 138 -28.29 -21.41 22.02
N GLY A 139 -28.14 -20.92 20.80
CA GLY A 139 -29.10 -20.06 20.10
C GLY A 139 -29.01 -18.57 20.47
N GLU A 140 -28.18 -18.19 21.44
CA GLU A 140 -28.01 -16.79 21.83
C GLU A 140 -27.05 -16.06 20.88
N ALA A 141 -27.36 -14.80 20.56
CA ALA A 141 -26.52 -13.97 19.71
C ALA A 141 -25.35 -13.36 20.50
N LEU A 142 -24.18 -13.27 19.85
CA LEU A 142 -23.05 -12.53 20.39
C LEU A 142 -23.27 -11.04 20.15
N THR A 143 -23.15 -10.26 21.21
CA THR A 143 -23.30 -8.80 21.23
C THR A 143 -22.11 -8.16 21.96
N ALA A 144 -21.97 -6.84 21.86
CA ALA A 144 -20.93 -6.12 22.58
C ALA A 144 -21.03 -6.27 24.12
N ASP A 145 -22.19 -6.65 24.64
CA ASP A 145 -22.43 -6.77 26.08
C ASP A 145 -21.99 -8.14 26.64
N ASN A 146 -21.90 -9.17 25.78
CA ASN A 146 -21.53 -10.52 26.20
C ASN A 146 -20.17 -10.99 25.66
N VAL A 147 -19.43 -10.13 24.96
CA VAL A 147 -18.07 -10.39 24.50
C VAL A 147 -17.10 -9.27 24.87
N SER A 148 -15.82 -9.62 24.99
CA SER A 148 -14.70 -8.69 25.07
C SER A 148 -13.59 -9.13 24.13
N PHE A 149 -12.60 -8.25 23.92
CA PHE A 149 -11.47 -8.52 23.04
C PHE A 149 -10.17 -8.51 23.87
N ALA A 150 -9.48 -9.64 23.90
CA ALA A 150 -8.23 -9.81 24.64
C ALA A 150 -7.19 -10.58 23.82
N PHE A 151 -5.93 -10.54 24.24
CA PHE A 151 -4.80 -11.22 23.58
C PHE A 151 -4.09 -12.12 24.62
N PRO A 152 -3.49 -13.25 24.22
CA PRO A 152 -3.41 -13.80 22.86
C PRO A 152 -4.64 -14.64 22.47
N PRO A 153 -4.91 -14.84 21.17
CA PRO A 153 -5.95 -15.73 20.71
C PRO A 153 -5.44 -17.18 20.66
N VAL A 154 -6.35 -18.14 20.80
CA VAL A 154 -6.06 -19.56 20.53
C VAL A 154 -6.36 -19.92 19.07
N GLU A 155 -5.84 -21.06 18.61
CA GLU A 155 -6.14 -21.58 17.28
C GLU A 155 -7.65 -21.81 17.10
N GLY A 156 -8.21 -21.42 15.95
CA GLY A 156 -9.65 -21.54 15.69
C GLY A 156 -10.55 -20.54 16.46
N GLN A 157 -10.00 -19.72 17.35
CA GLN A 157 -10.75 -18.64 17.99
C GLN A 157 -11.09 -17.54 16.98
N LEU A 158 -12.32 -17.01 17.10
CA LEU A 158 -12.73 -15.80 16.41
C LEU A 158 -11.86 -14.63 16.87
N THR A 159 -11.39 -13.81 15.94
CA THR A 159 -10.59 -12.62 16.24
C THR A 159 -11.39 -11.34 16.05
N ALA A 160 -10.95 -10.25 16.67
CA ALA A 160 -11.53 -8.93 16.51
C ALA A 160 -11.53 -8.45 15.05
N ASN A 161 -10.61 -8.95 14.21
CA ASN A 161 -10.56 -8.66 12.77
C ASN A 161 -11.73 -9.28 11.99
N GLU A 162 -12.31 -10.35 12.52
CA GLU A 162 -13.48 -11.04 11.94
C GLU A 162 -14.79 -10.51 12.53
N TRP A 163 -14.73 -9.85 13.69
CA TRP A 163 -15.88 -9.18 14.30
C TRP A 163 -16.35 -8.01 13.43
N SER A 164 -17.64 -7.99 13.10
CA SER A 164 -18.22 -6.99 12.19
C SER A 164 -19.61 -6.58 12.64
N LYS A 165 -19.95 -5.30 12.46
CA LYS A 165 -21.32 -4.80 12.66
C LYS A 165 -22.36 -5.45 11.73
N TYR A 166 -21.92 -6.07 10.64
CA TYR A 166 -22.79 -6.67 9.63
C TYR A 166 -22.88 -8.19 9.75
N VAL A 167 -21.98 -8.82 10.49
CA VAL A 167 -21.99 -10.27 10.70
C VAL A 167 -22.49 -10.51 12.10
N ARG A 168 -23.66 -11.14 12.22
CA ARG A 168 -24.15 -11.61 13.51
C ARG A 168 -23.70 -13.04 13.71
N TYR A 169 -23.15 -13.33 14.88
CA TYR A 169 -22.79 -14.68 15.27
C TYR A 169 -23.81 -15.17 16.29
N THR A 170 -24.32 -16.37 16.08
CA THR A 170 -25.19 -17.07 17.04
C THR A 170 -24.44 -18.28 17.55
N ALA A 171 -24.47 -18.53 18.86
CA ALA A 171 -23.81 -19.68 19.46
C ALA A 171 -24.58 -20.97 19.13
N LYS A 172 -23.92 -21.97 18.53
CA LYS A 172 -24.51 -23.29 18.27
C LYS A 172 -24.52 -24.15 19.53
N THR A 173 -23.49 -23.99 20.35
CA THR A 173 -23.27 -24.65 21.63
C THR A 173 -23.16 -23.60 22.73
N PRO A 174 -23.49 -23.92 24.00
CA PRO A 174 -23.33 -22.97 25.09
C PRO A 174 -21.84 -22.65 25.32
N ILE A 175 -21.51 -21.37 25.48
CA ILE A 175 -20.15 -20.88 25.73
C ILE A 175 -20.06 -20.42 27.18
N ALA A 176 -19.06 -20.89 27.92
CA ALA A 176 -18.83 -20.50 29.30
C ALA A 176 -18.34 -19.03 29.41
N ALA A 177 -18.53 -18.42 30.57
CA ALA A 177 -17.92 -17.13 30.87
C ALA A 177 -16.39 -17.22 30.81
N ASP A 178 -15.74 -16.14 30.36
CA ASP A 178 -14.28 -16.00 30.19
C ASP A 178 -13.65 -16.99 29.20
N ALA A 179 -14.45 -17.80 28.52
CA ALA A 179 -13.98 -18.76 27.53
C ALA A 179 -13.71 -18.08 26.17
N PRO A 180 -12.73 -18.59 25.40
CA PRO A 180 -12.52 -18.15 24.03
C PRO A 180 -13.73 -18.53 23.16
N VAL A 181 -14.18 -17.59 22.34
CA VAL A 181 -15.25 -17.82 21.36
C VAL A 181 -14.65 -18.50 20.14
N MET A 182 -14.90 -19.79 19.98
CA MET A 182 -14.39 -20.59 18.87
C MET A 182 -15.25 -20.39 17.63
N ALA A 183 -14.63 -20.16 16.47
CA ALA A 183 -15.36 -19.96 15.22
C ALA A 183 -16.19 -21.20 14.82
N ALA A 184 -15.72 -22.39 15.19
CA ALA A 184 -16.42 -23.65 14.98
C ALA A 184 -17.76 -23.74 15.73
N ASP A 185 -17.91 -23.04 16.86
CA ASP A 185 -19.12 -23.04 17.70
C ASP A 185 -20.14 -21.98 17.29
N LEU A 186 -19.85 -21.23 16.22
CA LEU A 186 -20.71 -20.13 15.77
C LEU A 186 -21.43 -20.42 14.46
N GLU A 187 -22.63 -19.89 14.34
CA GLU A 187 -23.36 -19.76 13.08
C GLU A 187 -23.34 -18.29 12.63
N PRO A 188 -22.61 -17.95 11.54
CA PRO A 188 -22.53 -16.59 11.04
C PRO A 188 -23.70 -16.24 10.11
N VAL A 189 -24.34 -15.11 10.37
CA VAL A 189 -25.35 -14.50 9.49
C VAL A 189 -24.81 -13.17 8.97
N ASN A 190 -24.46 -13.13 7.69
CA ASN A 190 -23.98 -11.92 7.03
C ASN A 190 -25.17 -11.07 6.52
N LEU A 191 -25.33 -9.89 7.09
CA LEU A 191 -26.39 -8.94 6.76
C LEU A 191 -25.96 -7.87 5.76
N ARG A 192 -24.69 -7.88 5.30
CA ARG A 192 -24.12 -6.81 4.47
C ARG A 192 -24.94 -6.56 3.22
N ASP A 193 -25.32 -7.61 2.50
CA ASP A 193 -26.09 -7.49 1.25
C ASP A 193 -27.48 -6.93 1.50
N LYS A 194 -28.13 -7.32 2.61
CA LYS A 194 -29.44 -6.80 3.00
C LYS A 194 -29.36 -5.31 3.33
N VAL A 195 -28.33 -4.91 4.08
CA VAL A 195 -28.09 -3.49 4.41
C VAL A 195 -27.78 -2.70 3.15
N GLN A 196 -26.95 -3.23 2.25
CA GLN A 196 -26.60 -2.56 1.00
C GLN A 196 -27.83 -2.34 0.11
N LYS A 197 -28.66 -3.38 -0.08
CA LYS A 197 -29.93 -3.27 -0.81
C LYS A 197 -30.86 -2.21 -0.20
N ALA A 198 -30.96 -2.16 1.13
CA ALA A 198 -31.76 -1.15 1.82
C ALA A 198 -31.21 0.28 1.58
N VAL A 199 -29.90 0.47 1.67
CA VAL A 199 -29.24 1.77 1.40
C VAL A 199 -29.46 2.19 -0.05
N GLU A 200 -29.32 1.28 -1.01
CA GLU A 200 -29.57 1.56 -2.43
C GLU A 200 -31.03 1.95 -2.68
N ALA A 201 -31.98 1.25 -2.07
CA ALA A 201 -33.40 1.59 -2.15
C ALA A 201 -33.70 2.99 -1.58
N VAL A 202 -33.10 3.34 -0.43
CA VAL A 202 -33.24 4.67 0.19
C VAL A 202 -32.60 5.76 -0.69
N LYS A 203 -31.40 5.51 -1.25
CA LYS A 203 -30.76 6.43 -2.20
C LYS A 203 -31.63 6.65 -3.43
N ALA A 204 -32.23 5.60 -3.98
CA ALA A 204 -33.16 5.70 -5.10
C ALA A 204 -34.42 6.51 -4.75
N LEU A 205 -34.97 6.33 -3.54
CA LEU A 205 -36.08 7.13 -3.03
C LEU A 205 -35.71 8.62 -2.96
N PHE A 206 -34.57 8.97 -2.36
CA PHE A 206 -34.09 10.36 -2.31
C PHE A 206 -33.84 10.95 -3.69
N LYS A 207 -33.28 10.18 -4.63
CA LYS A 207 -33.08 10.63 -6.02
C LYS A 207 -34.42 10.97 -6.68
N ARG A 208 -35.44 10.12 -6.50
CA ARG A 208 -36.81 10.35 -7.00
C ARG A 208 -37.46 11.58 -6.37
N ALA A 209 -37.35 11.75 -5.05
CA ALA A 209 -37.89 12.90 -4.35
C ALA A 209 -37.23 14.21 -4.82
N ARG A 210 -35.92 14.21 -5.05
CA ARG A 210 -35.18 15.37 -5.57
C ARG A 210 -35.55 15.72 -7.01
N SER A 211 -35.79 14.71 -7.86
CA SER A 211 -36.32 14.94 -9.20
C SER A 211 -37.75 15.44 -9.18
N TRP A 212 -38.58 14.98 -8.24
CA TRP A 212 -39.96 15.42 -8.09
C TRP A 212 -40.04 16.89 -7.63
N CYS A 213 -39.26 17.30 -6.61
CA CYS A 213 -39.16 18.71 -6.21
C CYS A 213 -38.65 19.64 -7.34
N ARG A 214 -37.88 19.14 -8.30
CA ARG A 214 -37.46 19.93 -9.48
C ARG A 214 -38.51 19.94 -10.60
N ALA A 215 -39.41 18.95 -10.64
CA ALA A 215 -40.40 18.77 -11.70
C ALA A 215 -41.78 19.34 -11.36
N VAL A 216 -42.00 19.88 -10.15
CA VAL A 216 -43.24 20.58 -9.78
C VAL A 216 -43.05 22.09 -9.91
N PRO A 217 -43.52 22.74 -10.99
CA PRO A 217 -43.57 24.18 -11.07
C PRO A 217 -44.81 24.68 -10.32
N SER A 218 -44.76 24.73 -8.99
CA SER A 218 -45.58 25.57 -8.09
C SER A 218 -45.70 24.94 -6.71
N TRP A 219 -44.74 25.24 -5.85
CA TRP A 219 -45.05 25.38 -4.44
C TRP A 219 -44.58 26.77 -4.03
N LYS A 220 -45.48 27.75 -4.21
CA LYS A 220 -45.34 29.03 -3.53
C LYS A 220 -45.51 28.74 -2.06
N SER A 221 -44.41 28.79 -1.31
CA SER A 221 -44.45 28.91 0.15
C SER A 221 -45.47 29.99 0.50
N PRO A 222 -46.45 29.75 1.41
CA PRO A 222 -47.24 30.84 1.92
C PRO A 222 -46.27 31.78 2.61
N THR A 223 -46.14 32.99 2.07
CA THR A 223 -45.39 34.07 2.68
C THR A 223 -45.99 34.28 4.07
N ILE A 224 -45.25 33.94 5.12
CA ILE A 224 -45.58 34.40 6.47
C ILE A 224 -45.34 35.91 6.43
N THR A 225 -46.41 36.67 6.24
CA THR A 225 -46.39 38.11 6.35
C THR A 225 -46.12 38.44 7.82
N ALA A 226 -44.91 38.92 8.09
CA ALA A 226 -44.59 39.53 9.37
C ALA A 226 -45.49 40.77 9.55
N TRP A 227 -46.46 40.68 10.46
CA TRP A 227 -47.20 41.84 10.93
C TRP A 227 -46.25 42.74 11.71
N SER A 228 -45.88 43.88 11.14
CA SER A 228 -45.22 44.95 11.88
C SER A 228 -46.25 45.63 12.78
N ILE A 229 -46.17 45.41 14.08
CA ILE A 229 -46.91 46.19 15.07
C ILE A 229 -46.25 47.57 15.14
N SER A 230 -46.93 48.59 14.61
CA SER A 230 -46.59 49.98 14.89
C SER A 230 -46.95 50.27 16.36
N THR A 231 -45.97 50.60 17.18
CA THR A 231 -46.20 51.29 18.44
C THR A 231 -45.93 52.77 18.21
N ASN A 232 -46.99 53.54 18.11
CA ASN A 232 -46.95 54.98 18.32
C ASN A 232 -47.95 55.27 19.44
N THR A 233 -47.45 55.72 20.60
CA THR A 233 -48.13 56.58 21.58
C THR A 233 -47.27 56.67 22.84
N GLY A 234 -46.91 57.90 23.23
CA GLY A 234 -46.38 58.24 24.55
C GLY A 234 -45.11 59.06 24.51
#